data_AF-A0A9D1F474-F1
#
_entry.id   AF-A0A9D1F474-F1
#
_cell.length_a   1.000
_cell.length_b   1.000
_cell.length_c   1.000
_cell.angle_alpha   90.00
_cell.angle_beta   90.00
_cell.angle_gamma   90.00
#
_symmetry.space_group_name_H-M   'P 1'
#
loop_
_entity.id
_entity.type
_entity.pdbx_description
1 polymer ?
#
loop_
_entity_poly.entity_id
_entity_poly.type
_entity_poly.pdbx_seq_one_letter_code
_entity_poly.pdbx_strand_id
1 'polypeptide(L)'
;MWEHTEWLFRLIAAAILAVLSLWDLKKRKIPVLVPLFLGIGAALLRGPALAAGTLTGAIPGSLLMLVSFLFQGQIGMGDGIMAACIGMMLGGRESLETILMAFGFIFIFSCAGLMFRKLSRKTCLPFVPFYFAAYIGVVYL
;
A
#
# COMPACT_ATOMS: atom_id res chain seq x y z
N MET A 1 -15.85 -16.46 -15.19
CA MET A 1 -14.86 -15.73 -16.04
C MET A 1 -14.22 -14.55 -15.31
N TRP A 2 -14.94 -13.84 -14.43
CA TRP A 2 -14.43 -12.69 -13.66
C TRP A 2 -13.52 -13.05 -12.46
N GLU A 3 -13.72 -14.18 -11.80
CA GLU A 3 -12.90 -14.55 -10.64
C GLU A 3 -11.42 -14.81 -11.00
N HIS A 4 -11.14 -15.44 -12.15
CA HIS A 4 -9.76 -15.70 -12.58
C HIS A 4 -8.97 -14.41 -12.82
N THR A 5 -9.63 -13.36 -13.33
CA THR A 5 -8.99 -12.05 -13.53
C THR A 5 -8.65 -11.38 -12.20
N GLU A 6 -9.48 -11.52 -11.16
CA GLU A 6 -9.20 -10.92 -9.85
C GLU A 6 -8.00 -11.57 -9.14
N TRP A 7 -7.90 -12.90 -9.18
CA TRP A 7 -6.74 -13.62 -8.63
C TRP A 7 -5.44 -13.22 -9.32
N LEU A 8 -5.46 -13.06 -10.66
CA LEU A 8 -4.32 -12.57 -11.41
C LEU A 8 -3.92 -11.16 -10.98
N PHE A 9 -4.87 -10.24 -10.82
CA PHE A 9 -4.58 -8.89 -10.35
C PHE A 9 -3.97 -8.89 -8.93
N ARG A 10 -4.49 -9.73 -8.02
CA ARG A 10 -3.95 -9.86 -6.65
C ARG A 10 -2.52 -10.42 -6.65
N LEU A 11 -2.25 -11.44 -7.46
CA LEU A 11 -0.89 -12.00 -7.59
C LEU A 11 0.10 -10.99 -8.19
N ILE A 12 -0.32 -10.25 -9.21
CA ILE A 12 0.49 -9.18 -9.82
C ILE A 12 0.78 -8.08 -8.79
N ALA A 13 -0.24 -7.64 -8.03
CA ALA A 13 -0.07 -6.67 -6.96
C ALA A 13 0.92 -7.16 -5.89
N ALA A 14 0.84 -8.44 -5.50
CA ALA A 14 1.77 -9.06 -4.56
C ALA A 14 3.22 -9.02 -5.08
N ALA A 15 3.44 -9.44 -6.33
CA ALA A 15 4.76 -9.45 -6.94
C ALA A 15 5.38 -8.05 -7.01
N ILE A 16 4.57 -7.05 -7.33
CA ILE A 16 5.01 -5.65 -7.41
C ILE A 16 5.30 -5.09 -6.04
N LEU A 17 4.44 -5.33 -5.05
CA LEU A 17 4.70 -4.94 -3.67
C LEU A 17 5.98 -5.57 -3.15
N ALA A 18 6.29 -6.82 -3.50
CA ALA A 18 7.56 -7.46 -3.14
C ALA A 18 8.75 -6.72 -3.77
N VAL A 19 8.70 -6.39 -5.07
CA VAL A 19 9.76 -5.62 -5.74
C VAL A 19 9.90 -4.21 -5.15
N LEU A 20 8.78 -3.51 -4.94
CA LEU A 20 8.75 -2.18 -4.35
C LEU A 20 9.25 -2.21 -2.90
N SER A 21 8.93 -3.25 -2.13
CA SER A 21 9.42 -3.44 -0.76
C SER A 21 10.94 -3.56 -0.72
N LEU A 22 11.52 -4.39 -1.60
CA LEU A 22 12.98 -4.52 -1.72
C LEU A 22 13.62 -3.19 -2.18
N TRP A 23 12.94 -2.48 -3.08
CA TRP A 23 13.42 -1.19 -3.58
C TRP A 23 13.35 -0.09 -2.52
N ASP A 24 12.28 -0.05 -1.73
CA ASP A 24 12.05 0.91 -0.65
C ASP A 24 13.09 0.72 0.46
N LEU A 25 13.41 -0.53 0.82
CA LEU A 25 14.50 -0.86 1.74
C LEU A 25 15.86 -0.33 1.27
N LYS A 26 16.13 -0.39 -0.04
CA LYS A 26 17.44 -0.08 -0.62
C LYS A 26 17.62 1.39 -0.99
N LYS A 27 16.57 2.05 -1.47
CA LYS A 27 16.65 3.40 -2.07
C LYS A 27 15.76 4.44 -1.41
N ARG A 28 14.84 4.06 -0.51
CA ARG A 28 13.88 4.95 0.18
C ARG A 28 13.14 5.92 -0.75
N LYS A 29 12.96 5.52 -2.01
CA LYS A 29 12.29 6.27 -3.07
C LYS A 29 11.45 5.29 -3.87
N ILE A 30 10.14 5.51 -3.88
CA ILE A 30 9.18 4.61 -4.51
C ILE A 30 8.98 5.05 -5.96
N PRO A 31 9.20 4.16 -6.95
CA PRO A 31 8.89 4.44 -8.34
C PRO A 31 7.37 4.37 -8.56
N VAL A 32 6.71 5.50 -8.29
CA VAL A 32 5.24 5.63 -8.25
C VAL A 32 4.54 5.37 -9.58
N LEU A 33 5.27 5.46 -10.70
CA LEU A 33 4.75 5.23 -12.05
C LEU A 33 4.23 3.80 -12.24
N VAL A 34 4.91 2.81 -11.68
CA VAL A 34 4.56 1.39 -11.85
C VAL A 34 3.18 1.05 -11.25
N PRO A 35 2.90 1.34 -9.96
CA PRO A 35 1.57 1.11 -9.39
C PRO A 35 0.50 1.99 -10.03
N LEU A 36 0.83 3.20 -10.50
CA LEU A 36 -0.11 4.10 -11.16
C LEU A 36 -0.64 3.52 -12.48
N PHE A 37 0.24 3.06 -13.38
CA PHE A 37 -0.17 2.47 -14.65
C PHE A 37 -1.04 1.22 -14.46
N LEU A 38 -0.77 0.43 -13.42
CA LEU A 38 -1.54 -0.77 -13.10
C LEU A 38 -2.88 -0.48 -12.45
N GLY A 39 -2.95 0.49 -11.55
CA GLY A 39 -4.22 0.95 -11.00
C GLY A 39 -5.16 1.42 -12.10
N ILE A 40 -4.65 2.23 -13.03
CA ILE A 40 -5.42 2.70 -14.19
C ILE A 40 -5.80 1.54 -15.11
N GLY A 41 -4.87 0.62 -15.41
CA GLY A 41 -5.15 -0.58 -16.21
C GLY A 41 -6.23 -1.48 -15.60
N ALA A 42 -6.17 -1.71 -14.29
CA ALA A 42 -7.18 -2.49 -13.56
C ALA A 42 -8.55 -1.80 -13.57
N ALA A 43 -8.59 -0.48 -13.43
CA ALA A 43 -9.82 0.30 -13.50
C ALA A 43 -10.47 0.23 -14.90
N LEU A 44 -9.67 0.32 -15.96
CA LEU A 44 -10.14 0.23 -17.34
C LEU A 44 -10.65 -1.18 -17.70
N LEU A 45 -9.98 -2.22 -17.23
CA LEU A 45 -10.34 -3.62 -17.52
C LEU A 45 -11.59 -4.10 -16.75
N ARG A 46 -11.88 -3.52 -15.57
CA ARG A 46 -13.05 -3.86 -14.75
C ARG A 46 -14.37 -3.28 -15.28
N GLY A 47 -14.31 -2.25 -16.14
CA GLY A 47 -15.50 -1.62 -16.72
C GLY A 47 -16.35 -0.82 -15.71
N PRO A 48 -17.39 -0.12 -16.18
CA PRO A 48 -18.16 0.83 -15.36
C PRO A 48 -18.94 0.17 -14.21
N ALA A 49 -19.31 -1.10 -14.31
CA ALA A 49 -20.05 -1.83 -13.28
C ALA A 49 -19.22 -2.08 -11.99
N LEU A 50 -17.89 -2.13 -12.09
CA LEU A 50 -16.95 -2.36 -10.97
C LEU A 50 -16.16 -1.08 -10.59
N ALA A 51 -16.51 0.07 -11.18
CA ALA A 51 -15.88 1.35 -10.90
C ALA A 51 -16.06 1.78 -9.43
N ALA A 52 -17.19 1.46 -8.80
CA ALA A 52 -17.45 1.81 -7.41
C ALA A 52 -16.47 1.12 -6.42
N GLY A 53 -16.19 -0.17 -6.63
CA GLY A 53 -15.21 -0.92 -5.82
C GLY A 53 -13.78 -0.40 -5.99
N THR A 54 -13.45 -0.02 -7.23
CA THR A 54 -12.15 0.56 -7.58
C THR A 54 -11.96 1.95 -6.94
N LEU A 55 -12.97 2.82 -7.04
CA LEU A 55 -12.96 4.16 -6.45
C LEU A 55 -12.89 4.10 -4.92
N THR A 56 -13.71 3.26 -4.29
CA THR A 56 -13.67 3.07 -2.84
C THR A 56 -12.33 2.50 -2.36
N GLY A 57 -11.68 1.69 -3.19
CA GLY A 57 -10.31 1.21 -2.98
C GLY A 57 -9.25 2.31 -2.96
N ALA A 58 -9.41 3.39 -3.73
CA ALA A 58 -8.48 4.51 -3.74
C ALA A 58 -8.59 5.41 -2.50
N ILE A 59 -9.75 5.42 -1.83
CA ILE A 59 -10.04 6.35 -0.74
C ILE A 59 -9.04 6.22 0.41
N PRO A 60 -8.75 5.02 0.97
CA PRO A 60 -7.83 4.88 2.09
C PRO A 60 -6.41 5.38 1.75
N GLY A 61 -5.90 5.08 0.55
CA GLY A 61 -4.61 5.58 0.09
C GLY A 61 -4.59 7.09 -0.17
N SER A 62 -5.69 7.65 -0.68
CA SER A 62 -5.83 9.09 -0.89
C SER A 62 -5.87 9.86 0.43
N LEU A 63 -6.55 9.31 1.45
CA LEU A 63 -6.51 9.84 2.81
C LEU A 63 -5.08 9.80 3.37
N LEU A 64 -4.33 8.74 3.11
CA LEU A 64 -2.92 8.66 3.50
C LEU A 64 -2.07 9.76 2.84
N MET A 65 -2.33 10.08 1.58
CA MET A 65 -1.68 11.21 0.88
C MET A 65 -2.03 12.56 1.51
N LEU A 66 -3.30 12.77 1.87
CA LEU A 66 -3.74 13.98 2.58
C LEU A 66 -3.01 14.14 3.91
N VAL A 67 -2.90 13.06 4.68
CA VAL A 67 -2.13 13.03 5.92
C VAL A 67 -0.65 13.34 5.62
N SER A 68 -0.03 12.68 4.63
CA SER A 68 1.36 12.97 4.23
C SER A 68 1.62 14.45 3.90
N PHE A 69 0.66 15.10 3.23
CA PHE A 69 0.70 16.52 2.92
C PHE A 69 0.59 17.39 4.18
N LEU A 70 -0.34 17.08 5.09
CA LEU A 70 -0.52 17.82 6.36
C LEU A 70 0.68 17.71 7.29
N PHE A 71 1.34 16.54 7.33
CA PHE A 71 2.51 16.29 8.17
C PHE A 71 3.85 16.66 7.50
N GLN A 72 3.82 17.56 6.51
CA GLN A 72 5.00 18.13 5.82
C GLN A 72 6.02 17.07 5.37
N GLY A 73 5.57 15.94 4.85
CA GLY A 73 6.44 14.91 4.28
C GLY A 73 7.17 14.03 5.30
N GLN A 74 6.81 14.04 6.58
CA GLN A 74 7.26 13.02 7.53
C GLN A 74 6.75 11.61 7.16
N ILE A 75 5.61 11.56 6.46
CA ILE A 75 5.05 10.36 5.85
C ILE A 75 5.30 10.47 4.34
N GLY A 76 5.77 9.40 3.70
CA GLY A 76 6.14 9.42 2.29
C GLY A 76 4.92 9.60 1.38
N MET A 77 4.92 10.66 0.56
CA MET A 77 3.83 10.89 -0.41
C MET A 77 3.73 9.76 -1.45
N GLY A 78 4.87 9.14 -1.77
CA GLY A 78 4.93 7.95 -2.62
C GLY A 78 4.22 6.73 -2.03
N ASP A 79 4.23 6.58 -0.70
CA ASP A 79 3.53 5.48 0.00
C ASP A 79 2.02 5.62 -0.16
N GLY A 80 1.49 6.84 -0.04
CA GLY A 80 0.08 7.14 -0.23
C GLY A 80 -0.40 6.86 -1.65
N ILE A 81 0.36 7.26 -2.67
CA ILE A 81 0.01 6.97 -4.07
C ILE A 81 0.04 5.47 -4.33
N MET A 82 1.07 4.77 -3.83
CA MET A 82 1.16 3.31 -3.95
C MET A 82 -0.04 2.64 -3.28
N ALA A 83 -0.40 3.06 -2.06
CA ALA A 83 -1.52 2.49 -1.32
C ALA A 83 -2.85 2.76 -2.02
N ALA A 84 -3.03 3.94 -2.64
CA ALA A 84 -4.22 4.25 -3.42
C ALA A 84 -4.33 3.34 -4.64
N CYS A 85 -3.24 3.17 -5.38
CA CYS A 85 -3.21 2.36 -6.60
C CYS A 85 -3.45 0.87 -6.30
N ILE A 86 -2.80 0.33 -5.27
CA ILE A 86 -3.00 -1.05 -4.83
C ILE A 86 -4.41 -1.22 -4.26
N GLY A 87 -4.91 -0.23 -3.52
CA GLY A 87 -6.27 -0.20 -3.00
C GLY A 87 -7.33 -0.29 -4.08
N MET A 88 -7.12 0.36 -5.23
CA MET A 88 -8.01 0.22 -6.41
C MET A 88 -8.12 -1.22 -6.92
N MET A 89 -7.06 -2.04 -6.75
CA MET A 89 -7.07 -3.45 -7.15
C MET A 89 -7.77 -4.33 -6.11
N LEU A 90 -7.60 -4.02 -4.83
CA LEU A 90 -8.16 -4.73 -3.67
C LEU A 90 -9.66 -4.46 -3.43
N GLY A 91 -10.08 -3.20 -3.55
CA GLY A 91 -11.37 -2.71 -3.07
C GLY A 91 -11.27 -1.99 -1.72
N GLY A 92 -12.29 -1.20 -1.37
CA GLY A 92 -12.25 -0.29 -0.22
C GLY A 92 -12.00 -0.95 1.14
N ARG A 93 -12.68 -2.06 1.42
CA ARG A 93 -12.57 -2.77 2.71
C ARG A 93 -11.16 -3.34 2.92
N GLU A 94 -10.72 -4.18 1.99
CA GLU A 94 -9.41 -4.82 2.01
C GLU A 94 -8.26 -3.79 2.02
N SER A 95 -8.42 -2.69 1.28
CA SER A 95 -7.45 -1.58 1.28
C SER A 95 -7.35 -0.91 2.65
N LEU A 96 -8.49 -0.69 3.34
CA LEU A 96 -8.49 -0.09 4.67
C LEU A 96 -7.84 -1.04 5.69
N GLU A 97 -8.24 -2.31 5.69
CA GLU A 97 -7.69 -3.34 6.57
C GLU A 97 -6.18 -3.49 6.38
N THR A 98 -5.70 -3.48 5.12
CA THR A 98 -4.27 -3.53 4.79
C THR A 98 -3.51 -2.32 5.36
N ILE A 99 -4.02 -1.10 5.20
CA ILE A 99 -3.38 0.11 5.75
C ILE A 99 -3.32 0.05 7.28
N LEU A 100 -4.43 -0.34 7.93
CA LEU A 100 -4.49 -0.42 9.39
C LEU A 100 -3.52 -1.47 9.94
N MET A 101 -3.46 -2.65 9.32
CA MET A 101 -2.53 -3.70 9.72
C MET A 101 -1.08 -3.30 9.48
N ALA A 102 -0.78 -2.62 8.36
CA ALA A 102 0.55 -2.08 8.08
C ALA A 102 1.00 -1.09 9.16
N PHE A 103 0.13 -0.16 9.57
CA PHE A 103 0.40 0.76 10.67
C PHE A 103 0.57 0.04 12.01
N GLY A 104 -0.21 -1.01 12.27
CA GLY A 104 -0.01 -1.87 13.43
C GLY A 104 1.40 -2.48 13.48
N PHE A 105 1.87 -3.02 12.36
CA PHE A 105 3.23 -3.57 12.26
C PHE A 105 4.31 -2.51 12.43
N ILE A 106 4.14 -1.33 11.81
CA ILE A 106 5.07 -0.20 11.98
C ILE A 106 5.11 0.24 13.45
N PHE A 107 3.96 0.32 14.11
CA PHE A 107 3.87 0.71 15.51
C PHE A 107 4.60 -0.29 16.42
N ILE A 108 4.34 -1.59 16.27
CA ILE A 108 5.01 -2.65 17.05
C ILE A 108 6.51 -2.62 16.81
N PHE A 109 6.94 -2.53 15.54
CA PHE A 109 8.35 -2.47 15.17
C PHE A 109 9.05 -1.22 15.73
N SER A 110 8.38 -0.07 15.66
CA SER A 110 8.88 1.20 16.22
C SER A 110 9.03 1.13 17.74
N CYS A 111 8.02 0.62 18.44
CA CYS A 111 8.04 0.46 19.89
C CYS A 111 9.18 -0.48 20.33
N ALA A 112 9.31 -1.65 19.69
CA ALA A 112 10.41 -2.57 19.95
C ALA A 112 11.77 -1.92 19.66
N GLY A 113 11.90 -1.26 18.51
CA GLY A 113 13.12 -0.56 18.10
C GLY A 113 13.56 0.53 19.07
N LEU A 114 12.61 1.28 19.64
CA LEU A 114 12.85 2.30 20.66
C LEU A 114 13.27 1.66 22.00
N MET A 115 12.61 0.57 22.42
CA MET A 115 12.96 -0.17 23.65
C MET A 115 14.39 -0.71 23.60
N PHE A 116 14.81 -1.27 22.46
CA PHE A 116 16.18 -1.76 22.27
C PHE A 116 17.20 -0.66 21.92
N ARG A 117 16.80 0.62 21.96
CA ARG A 117 17.62 1.80 21.56
C ARG A 117 18.25 1.69 20.16
N LYS A 118 17.71 0.83 19.29
CA LYS A 118 18.18 0.65 17.90
C LYS A 118 17.58 1.68 16.94
N LEU A 119 16.42 2.24 17.29
CA LEU A 119 15.77 3.30 16.53
C LEU A 119 15.75 4.60 17.36
N SER A 120 15.88 5.73 16.67
CA SER A 120 15.62 7.06 17.23
C SER A 120 14.24 7.57 16.82
N ARG A 121 13.67 8.53 17.56
CA ARG A 121 12.39 9.19 17.22
C ARG A 121 12.36 9.85 15.84
N LYS A 122 13.53 10.10 15.23
CA LYS A 122 13.65 10.70 13.88
C LYS A 122 13.80 9.64 12.77
N THR A 123 13.77 8.35 13.11
CA THR A 123 13.96 7.28 12.13
C THR A 123 12.72 7.13 11.28
N CYS A 124 12.79 7.56 10.02
CA CYS A 124 11.74 7.26 9.04
C CYS A 124 11.84 5.79 8.64
N LEU A 125 10.81 5.01 8.95
CA LEU A 125 10.71 3.60 8.57
C LEU A 125 10.14 3.46 7.15
N PRO A 126 10.64 2.49 6.36
CA PRO A 126 10.07 2.17 5.06
C PRO A 126 8.68 1.57 5.24
N PHE A 127 7.62 2.18 4.68
CA PHE A 127 6.23 1.74 4.85
C PHE A 127 5.90 0.50 4.00
N VAL A 128 6.42 0.45 2.78
CA VAL A 128 6.14 -0.60 1.79
C VAL A 128 6.37 -2.04 2.29
N PRO A 129 7.46 -2.41 3.00
CA PRO A 129 7.62 -3.77 3.54
C PRO A 129 6.52 -4.16 4.54
N PHE A 130 6.09 -3.24 5.40
CA PHE A 130 5.01 -3.52 6.36
C PHE A 130 3.66 -3.59 5.66
N TYR A 131 3.45 -2.75 4.64
CA TYR A 131 2.28 -2.81 3.79
C TYR A 131 2.20 -4.13 3.01
N PHE A 132 3.32 -4.64 2.49
CA PHE A 132 3.36 -5.93 1.83
C PHE A 132 3.02 -7.08 2.79
N ALA A 133 3.58 -7.09 4.00
CA ALA A 133 3.24 -8.09 5.00
C ALA A 133 1.74 -8.04 5.36
N ALA A 134 1.17 -6.85 5.51
CA ALA A 134 -0.25 -6.66 5.77
C ALA A 134 -1.11 -7.13 4.59
N TYR A 135 -0.69 -6.83 3.36
CA TYR A 135 -1.36 -7.26 2.14
C TYR A 135 -1.45 -8.79 2.07
N ILE A 136 -0.35 -9.50 2.37
CA ILE A 136 -0.36 -10.96 2.42
C ILE A 136 -1.31 -11.48 3.50
N GLY A 137 -1.29 -10.85 4.68
CA GLY A 137 -2.15 -11.21 5.82
C GLY A 137 -3.65 -10.98 5.61
N VAL A 138 -4.04 -9.95 4.85
CA VAL A 138 -5.44 -9.63 4.59
C VAL A 138 -6.00 -10.43 3.40
N VAL A 139 -5.18 -10.63 2.36
CA VAL A 139 -5.65 -11.19 1.09
C VAL A 139 -5.58 -12.72 1.02
N TYR A 140 -4.62 -13.34 1.71
CA TYR A 140 -4.31 -14.77 1.55
C TYR A 140 -4.44 -15.61 2.82
N LEU A 141 -4.69 -14.99 3.98
CA LEU A 141 -4.83 -15.64 5.29
C LEU A 141 -6.26 -15.47 5.80
#